data_AF-X1NAQ2-F1
#
_entry.id   AF-X1NAQ2-F1
#
_cell.length_a   1.000
_cell.length_b   1.000
_cell.length_c   1.000
_cell.angle_alpha   90.00
_cell.angle_beta   90.00
_cell.angle_gamma   90.00
#
_symmetry.space_group_name_H-M   'P 1'
#
loop_
_entity.id
_entity.type
_entity.pdbx_description
1 polymer ?
#
loop_
_entity_poly.entity_id
_entity_poly.type
_entity_poly.pdbx_seq_one_letter_code
_entity_poly.pdbx_strand_id
1 'polypeptide(L)'
;MDNFKLEPVDILVNVDRDKDPYSIAKRWLMGPYDHVFMYMGRLGLLREGYSSEVWNVPMLFESSGRGVVLQSLSNRYGQEVVVMRLKSEQDKERIPYVSEEAIKLASDPQSYYDYLC
;
A
#
# COMPACT_ATOMS: atom_id res chain seq x y z
N MET A 1 -24.40 5.45 -8.78
CA MET A 1 -23.22 5.16 -7.94
C MET A 1 -22.04 5.73 -8.68
N ASP A 2 -21.36 6.72 -8.12
CA ASP A 2 -20.09 7.17 -8.66
C ASP A 2 -19.13 5.98 -8.69
N ASN A 3 -18.46 5.79 -9.84
CA ASN A 3 -17.47 4.72 -9.99
C ASN A 3 -16.25 5.10 -9.16
N PHE A 4 -16.20 4.65 -7.91
CA PHE A 4 -15.02 4.79 -7.07
C PHE A 4 -13.79 4.21 -7.77
N LYS A 5 -12.71 4.99 -7.83
CA LYS A 5 -11.43 4.60 -8.40
C LYS A 5 -10.32 5.01 -7.46
N LEU A 6 -9.37 4.11 -7.23
CA LEU A 6 -8.17 4.41 -6.46
C LEU A 6 -7.29 5.41 -7.21
N GLU A 7 -6.69 6.33 -6.46
CA GLU A 7 -5.74 7.34 -6.91
C GLU A 7 -4.39 7.14 -6.22
N PRO A 8 -3.26 7.45 -6.88
CA PRO A 8 -1.96 7.36 -6.24
C PRO A 8 -1.93 8.11 -4.91
N VAL A 9 -1.25 7.53 -3.92
CA VAL A 9 -1.14 7.99 -2.52
C VAL A 9 -2.43 7.88 -1.71
N ASP A 10 -3.49 7.26 -2.26
CA ASP A 10 -4.60 6.78 -1.41
C ASP A 10 -4.06 5.81 -0.35
N ILE A 11 -4.46 6.02 0.90
CA ILE A 11 -4.12 5.15 2.01
C ILE A 11 -5.24 4.13 2.19
N LEU A 12 -4.88 2.86 2.12
CA LEU A 12 -5.78 1.73 2.33
C LEU A 12 -5.51 1.18 3.73
N VAL A 13 -6.55 1.05 4.54
CA VAL A 13 -6.45 0.48 5.88
C VAL A 13 -7.25 -0.81 5.93
N ASN A 14 -6.58 -1.93 6.20
CA ASN A 14 -7.21 -3.23 6.32
C ASN A 14 -8.15 -3.27 7.52
N VAL A 15 -9.35 -3.81 7.33
CA VAL A 15 -10.30 -4.06 8.40
C VAL A 15 -10.14 -5.50 8.84
N ASP A 16 -9.70 -5.68 10.08
CA ASP A 16 -9.61 -7.01 10.68
C ASP A 16 -11.02 -7.51 11.04
N ARG A 17 -11.41 -8.62 10.40
CA ARG A 17 -12.64 -9.37 10.67
C ARG A 17 -12.37 -10.81 11.09
N ASP A 18 -11.10 -11.17 11.32
CA ASP A 18 -10.75 -12.51 11.72
C ASP A 18 -11.30 -12.81 13.11
N LYS A 19 -11.64 -14.09 13.31
CA LYS A 19 -12.30 -14.58 14.52
C LYS A 19 -11.35 -15.36 15.42
N ASP A 20 -10.06 -15.39 15.10
CA ASP A 20 -9.09 -16.04 15.96
C ASP A 20 -8.92 -15.25 17.27
N PRO A 21 -8.55 -15.92 18.37
CA PRO A 21 -8.47 -15.28 19.68
C PRO A 21 -7.50 -14.11 19.75
N TYR A 22 -6.44 -14.12 18.94
CA TYR A 22 -5.43 -13.07 18.91
C TYR A 22 -5.96 -11.80 18.23
N SER A 23 -6.57 -11.94 17.05
CA SER A 23 -7.18 -10.83 16.32
C SER A 23 -8.33 -10.19 17.11
N ILE A 24 -9.14 -10.99 17.80
CA ILE A 24 -10.18 -10.48 18.70
C ILE A 24 -9.56 -9.64 19.82
N ALA A 25 -8.54 -10.15 20.53
CA ALA A 25 -7.90 -9.44 21.63
C ALA A 25 -7.23 -8.14 21.15
N LYS A 26 -6.51 -8.18 20.02
CA LYS A 26 -5.89 -7.01 19.40
C LYS A 26 -6.94 -5.95 19.05
N ARG A 27 -8.06 -6.35 18.45
CA ARG A 27 -9.16 -5.47 18.08
C ARG A 27 -9.78 -4.75 19.27
N TRP A 28 -9.91 -5.44 20.40
CA TRP A 28 -10.39 -4.84 21.64
C TRP A 28 -9.45 -3.76 22.19
N LEU A 29 -8.14 -3.93 22.01
CA LEU A 29 -7.14 -2.99 22.52
C LEU A 29 -6.86 -1.81 21.57
N MET A 30 -6.84 -2.05 20.27
CA MET A 30 -6.32 -1.10 19.27
C MET A 30 -7.34 -0.67 18.20
N GLY A 31 -8.54 -1.26 18.20
CA GLY A 31 -9.59 -0.99 17.21
C GLY A 31 -9.57 -1.96 16.01
N PRO A 32 -10.48 -1.78 15.04
CA PRO A 32 -10.76 -2.75 13.97
C PRO A 32 -9.76 -2.80 12.82
N TYR A 33 -8.60 -2.13 12.96
CA TYR A 33 -7.65 -1.96 11.87
C TYR A 33 -6.34 -2.67 12.17
N ASP A 34 -5.81 -3.38 11.18
CA ASP A 34 -4.64 -4.24 11.38
C ASP A 34 -3.42 -3.84 10.56
N HIS A 35 -3.64 -3.36 9.34
CA HIS A 35 -2.55 -3.04 8.42
C HIS A 35 -2.85 -1.83 7.56
N VAL A 36 -1.82 -1.11 7.14
CA VAL A 36 -1.94 0.09 6.30
C VAL A 36 -1.06 -0.06 5.07
N PHE A 37 -1.61 0.30 3.92
CA PHE A 37 -0.95 0.30 2.62
C PHE A 37 -1.12 1.67 1.97
N MET A 38 -0.19 2.04 1.09
CA MET A 38 -0.36 3.18 0.21
C MET A 38 -0.46 2.71 -1.23
N TYR A 39 -1.48 3.16 -1.97
CA TYR A 39 -1.62 2.82 -3.38
C TYR A 39 -0.64 3.65 -4.22
N MET A 40 0.19 2.97 -5.01
CA MET A 40 1.24 3.61 -5.80
C MET A 40 0.79 3.97 -7.22
N GLY A 41 -0.47 3.69 -7.57
CA GLY A 41 -0.91 3.73 -8.97
C GLY A 41 -0.40 2.53 -9.76
N ARG A 42 -0.38 2.67 -11.09
CA ARG A 42 0.16 1.66 -12.00
C ARG A 42 1.62 1.97 -12.30
N LEU A 43 2.52 1.09 -11.88
CA LEU A 43 3.94 1.19 -12.18
C LEU A 43 4.26 0.38 -13.44
N GLY A 44 5.00 0.98 -14.36
CA GLY A 44 5.49 0.31 -15.57
C GLY A 44 6.72 -0.52 -15.27
N LEU A 45 6.64 -1.83 -15.44
CA LEU A 45 7.80 -2.71 -15.32
C LEU A 45 8.39 -2.98 -16.71
N LEU A 46 9.65 -2.58 -16.90
CA LEU A 46 10.42 -2.91 -18.10
C LEU A 46 11.08 -4.27 -17.88
N ARG A 47 10.74 -5.25 -18.74
CA ARG A 47 11.45 -6.53 -18.78
C ARG A 47 12.62 -6.39 -19.74
N GLU A 48 13.85 -6.43 -19.24
CA GLU A 48 15.04 -6.46 -20.09
C GLU A 48 14.96 -7.63 -21.09
N GLY A 49 15.13 -7.33 -22.38
CA GLY A 49 15.38 -8.33 -23.43
C GLY A 49 14.26 -8.63 -24.43
N TYR A 50 13.02 -8.13 -24.27
CA TYR A 50 11.97 -8.28 -25.29
C TYR A 50 11.14 -7.01 -25.49
N SER A 51 10.88 -6.72 -26.77
CA SER A 51 10.17 -5.56 -27.30
C SER A 51 8.86 -5.18 -26.58
N SER A 52 8.74 -3.86 -26.33
CA SER A 52 7.53 -3.00 -26.43
C SER A 52 6.33 -3.09 -25.47
N GLU A 53 6.20 -4.08 -24.58
CA GLU A 53 5.05 -4.10 -23.65
C GLU A 53 5.43 -3.66 -22.25
N VAL A 54 5.12 -2.41 -21.90
CA VAL A 54 5.20 -1.90 -20.52
C VAL A 54 4.02 -2.49 -19.75
N TRP A 55 4.30 -3.41 -18.83
CA TRP A 55 3.27 -3.98 -17.96
C TRP A 55 2.95 -2.95 -16.88
N ASN A 56 1.73 -2.40 -16.94
CA ASN A 56 1.22 -1.42 -15.98
C ASN A 56 0.55 -2.15 -14.82
N VAL A 57 1.33 -2.49 -13.79
CA VAL A 57 0.85 -3.25 -12.64
C VAL A 57 0.43 -2.28 -11.53
N PRO A 58 -0.80 -2.38 -11.00
CA PRO A 58 -1.21 -1.61 -9.82
C PRO A 58 -0.43 -2.10 -8.60
N MET A 59 0.32 -1.20 -7.96
CA MET A 59 1.21 -1.54 -6.85
C MET A 59 0.75 -0.90 -5.53
N LEU A 60 1.09 -1.56 -4.43
CA LEU A 60 0.96 -1.09 -3.07
C LEU A 60 2.36 -0.91 -2.49
N PHE A 61 2.51 0.11 -1.66
CA PHE A 61 3.66 0.32 -0.80
C PHE A 61 3.24 0.02 0.64
N GLU A 62 4.01 -0.83 1.32
CA GLU A 62 3.70 -1.26 2.68
C GLU A 62 4.97 -1.72 3.42
N SER A 63 4.88 -1.78 4.75
CA SER A 63 5.88 -2.44 5.57
C SER A 63 5.40 -3.83 5.91
N SER A 64 6.01 -4.86 5.32
CA SER A 64 5.55 -6.25 5.47
C SER A 64 6.71 -7.23 5.54
N GLY A 65 6.62 -8.20 6.45
CA GLY A 65 7.64 -9.23 6.62
C GLY A 65 8.91 -8.65 7.23
N ARG A 66 9.96 -8.49 6.40
CA ARG A 66 11.30 -8.04 6.85
C ARG A 66 11.56 -6.55 6.64
N GLY A 67 10.66 -5.81 5.99
CA GLY A 67 10.89 -4.41 5.69
C GLY A 67 9.84 -3.78 4.80
N VAL A 68 10.21 -2.65 4.23
CA VAL A 68 9.38 -1.89 3.29
C VAL A 68 9.44 -2.53 1.91
N VAL A 69 8.28 -2.76 1.30
CA VAL A 69 8.16 -3.48 0.04
C VAL A 69 7.13 -2.84 -0.88
N LEU A 70 7.32 -3.08 -2.19
CA LEU A 70 6.28 -2.88 -3.19
C LEU A 70 5.63 -4.22 -3.53
N GLN A 71 4.31 -4.29 -3.42
CA GLN A 71 3.54 -5.50 -3.73
C GLN A 71 2.47 -5.21 -4.78
N SER A 72 2.10 -6.23 -5.56
CA SER A 72 0.94 -6.10 -6.45
C SER A 72 -0.33 -5.92 -5.63
N LEU A 73 -1.21 -5.00 -6.05
CA LEU A 73 -2.56 -4.83 -5.47
C LEU A 73 -3.34 -6.16 -5.45
N SER A 74 -3.08 -7.06 -6.39
CA SER A 74 -3.71 -8.38 -6.45
C SER A 74 -3.42 -9.26 -5.24
N ASN A 75 -2.31 -9.04 -4.53
CA ASN A 75 -1.96 -9.81 -3.33
C ASN A 75 -2.92 -9.57 -2.16
N ARG A 76 -3.71 -8.48 -2.24
CA ARG A 76 -4.70 -8.09 -1.23
C ARG A 76 -6.15 -8.27 -1.71
N TYR A 77 -6.34 -8.99 -2.82
CA TYR A 77 -7.69 -9.18 -3.38
C TYR A 77 -8.60 -9.92 -2.41
N GLY A 78 -9.83 -9.42 -2.24
CA GLY A 78 -10.82 -9.97 -1.31
C GLY A 78 -10.69 -9.47 0.14
N GLN A 79 -9.68 -8.67 0.48
CA GLN A 79 -9.58 -8.01 1.77
C GLN A 79 -10.45 -6.75 1.82
N GLU A 80 -11.11 -6.54 2.95
CA GLU A 80 -11.92 -5.35 3.17
C GLU A 80 -11.03 -4.21 3.65
N VAL A 81 -11.12 -3.07 2.98
CA VAL A 81 -10.29 -1.90 3.28
C VAL A 81 -11.15 -0.65 3.40
N VAL A 82 -10.74 0.25 4.28
CA VAL A 82 -11.17 1.65 4.26
C VAL A 82 -10.16 2.43 3.44
N VAL A 83 -10.64 3.27 2.51
CA VAL A 83 -9.77 4.14 1.71
C VAL A 83 -9.82 5.57 2.24
N MET A 84 -8.65 6.14 2.47
CA MET A 84 -8.46 7.52 2.89
C MET A 84 -7.71 8.28 1.81
N ARG A 85 -8.28 9.41 1.38
CA ARG A 85 -7.73 10.26 0.33
C ARG A 85 -7.40 11.65 0.86
N LEU A 86 -6.25 12.18 0.45
CA LEU A 86 -5.88 13.57 0.68
C LEU A 86 -6.90 14.52 0.04
N LYS A 87 -7.47 15.42 0.85
CA LYS A 87 -8.47 16.41 0.40
C LYS A 87 -7.85 17.71 -0.13
N SER A 88 -6.69 18.08 0.39
CA SER A 88 -6.01 19.34 0.05
C SER A 88 -5.37 19.25 -1.33
N GLU A 89 -5.74 20.14 -2.25
CA GLU A 89 -5.14 20.21 -3.59
C GLU A 89 -3.64 20.55 -3.53
N GLN A 90 -3.24 21.40 -2.58
CA GLN A 90 -1.82 21.74 -2.37
C GLN A 90 -0.98 20.51 -1.98
N ASP A 91 -1.55 19.58 -1.21
CA ASP A 91 -0.84 18.35 -0.84
C ASP A 91 -0.84 17.34 -2.00
N LYS A 92 -1.85 17.36 -2.88
CA LYS A 92 -1.88 16.51 -4.08
C LYS A 92 -0.74 16.83 -5.06
N GLU A 93 -0.26 18.09 -5.10
CA GLU A 93 0.92 18.45 -5.88
C GLU A 93 2.19 17.68 -5.45
N ARG A 94 2.20 17.16 -4.22
CA ARG A 94 3.32 16.37 -3.67
C ARG A 94 3.24 14.88 -3.99
N ILE A 95 2.14 14.41 -4.60
CA ILE A 95 1.94 12.98 -4.92
C ILE A 95 3.12 12.36 -5.70
N PRO A 96 3.68 13.01 -6.74
CA PRO A 96 4.82 12.46 -7.46
C PRO A 96 6.05 12.27 -6.55
N TYR A 97 6.32 13.24 -5.68
CA TYR A 97 7.43 13.19 -4.74
C TYR A 97 7.25 12.08 -3.69
N VAL A 98 6.06 11.97 -3.10
CA VAL A 98 5.74 10.90 -2.13
C VAL A 98 5.90 9.52 -2.78
N SER A 99 5.48 9.38 -4.04
CA SER A 99 5.62 8.12 -4.77
C SER A 99 7.09 7.78 -5.04
N GLU A 100 7.91 8.78 -5.39
CA GLU A 100 9.35 8.59 -5.59
C GLU A 100 10.06 8.17 -4.30
N GLU A 101 9.77 8.83 -3.18
CA GLU A 101 10.35 8.49 -1.87
C GLU A 101 9.93 7.11 -1.39
N ALA A 102 8.69 6.70 -1.65
CA ALA A 102 8.22 5.34 -1.37
C ALA A 102 9.00 4.29 -2.19
N ILE A 103 9.29 4.56 -3.47
CA ILE A 103 10.12 3.66 -4.29
C ILE A 103 11.56 3.61 -3.75
N LYS A 104 12.14 4.77 -3.39
CA LYS A 104 13.48 4.82 -2.78
C LYS A 104 13.55 3.99 -1.52
N LEU A 105 12.59 4.16 -0.61
CA LEU A 105 12.57 3.44 0.66
C LEU A 105 12.39 1.93 0.47
N ALA A 106 11.52 1.51 -0.44
CA ALA A 106 11.34 0.09 -0.76
C ALA A 106 12.53 -0.53 -1.49
N SER A 107 13.39 0.29 -2.11
CA SER A 107 14.63 -0.15 -2.77
C SER A 107 15.84 -0.11 -1.84
N ASP A 108 15.71 0.50 -0.66
CA ASP A 108 16.80 0.62 0.30
C ASP A 108 16.93 -0.69 1.11
N PRO A 109 18.08 -1.39 1.01
CA PRO A 109 18.31 -2.63 1.75
C PRO A 109 18.34 -2.46 3.27
N GLN A 110 18.42 -1.22 3.79
CA GLN A 110 18.38 -0.91 5.21
C GLN A 110 16.97 -0.64 5.75
N SER A 111 15.94 -0.60 4.90
CA SER A 111 14.55 -0.36 5.29
C SER A 111 13.88 -1.57 5.92
N TYR A 112 14.44 -2.01 7.06
CA TYR A 112 13.95 -3.17 7.80
C TYR A 112 12.68 -2.88 8.59
N TYR A 113 11.95 -3.94 8.88
CA TYR A 113 10.78 -3.87 9.75
C TYR A 113 11.23 -3.53 11.17
N ASP A 114 10.58 -2.57 11.80
CA ASP A 114 10.87 -2.22 13.19
C ASP A 114 10.09 -3.15 14.13
N TYR A 115 10.79 -4.16 14.66
CA TYR A 115 10.23 -5.13 15.60
C TYR A 115 10.22 -4.64 17.06
N LEU A 116 10.79 -3.47 17.34
CA LEU A 116 10.93 -2.94 18.71
C LEU A 116 9.87 -1.88 19.06
N CYS A 117 8.93 -1.62 18.15
CA CYS A 117 7.76 -0.77 18.36
C CYS A 117 6.78 -1.36 19.38
#